data_AF-A0A9J8A4I4-F1
#
_entry.id   AF-A0A9J8A4I4-F1
#
_cell.length_a   1.000
_cell.length_b   1.000
_cell.length_c   1.000
_cell.angle_alpha   90.00
_cell.angle_beta   90.00
_cell.angle_gamma   90.00
#
_symmetry.space_group_name_H-M   'P 1'
#
loop_
_entity.id
_entity.type
_entity.pdbx_description
1 polymer ?
#
loop_
_entity_poly.entity_id
_entity_poly.type
_entity_poly.pdbx_seq_one_letter_code
_entity_poly.pdbx_strand_id
1 'polypeptide(L)'
;MAQLEYLLELDFTIPEISRLLHVSLSTVMRRMKEYRLSVKKTYTQISAEDLKKVVSEFIQQCPNSGYAMVSGYLKSLGIKVTRSTVRETLKAVDPVGTLLRGLHLNFIHRRVYSVPSPLSLWHIDGNHRLIKWISLTLEWTGMVLFLAWIMVLLKFLRPLLRFSRLYSEKSLKTLIL
;
A
#
# COMPACT_ATOMS: atom_id res chain seq x y z
N MET A 1 -16.83 4.83 -27.20
CA MET A 1 -16.19 6.10 -26.81
C MET A 1 -15.82 6.04 -25.34
N ALA A 2 -16.80 6.10 -24.43
CA ALA A 2 -16.59 6.22 -22.98
C ALA A 2 -15.60 5.24 -22.34
N GLN A 3 -15.64 3.94 -22.67
CA GLN A 3 -14.78 2.95 -22.00
C GLN A 3 -13.28 3.15 -22.28
N LEU A 4 -12.92 3.51 -23.52
CA LEU A 4 -11.51 3.67 -23.89
C LEU A 4 -10.94 4.98 -23.34
N GLU A 5 -11.74 6.05 -23.33
CA GLU A 5 -11.41 7.32 -22.69
C GLU A 5 -11.21 7.14 -21.18
N TYR A 6 -12.16 6.48 -20.50
CA TYR A 6 -12.07 6.19 -19.07
C TYR A 6 -10.82 5.40 -18.69
N LEU A 7 -10.46 4.37 -19.47
CA LEU A 7 -9.25 3.59 -19.21
C LEU A 7 -7.96 4.41 -19.42
N LEU A 8 -7.97 5.38 -20.33
CA LEU A 8 -6.83 6.30 -20.54
C LEU A 8 -6.71 7.33 -19.41
N GLU A 9 -7.84 7.78 -18.86
CA GLU A 9 -7.88 8.63 -17.66
C GLU A 9 -7.31 7.90 -16.43
N LEU A 10 -7.56 6.59 -16.31
CA LEU A 10 -7.00 5.72 -15.27
C LEU A 10 -5.52 5.33 -15.48
N ASP A 11 -4.80 5.99 -16.40
CA ASP A 11 -3.38 5.75 -16.68
C ASP A 11 -3.04 4.32 -17.20
N PHE A 12 -4.00 3.54 -17.68
CA PHE A 12 -3.68 2.24 -18.28
C PHE A 12 -2.90 2.39 -19.58
N THR A 13 -1.86 1.57 -19.73
CA THR A 13 -1.12 1.47 -20.99
C THR A 13 -1.95 0.77 -22.05
N ILE A 14 -1.71 1.07 -23.33
CA ILE A 14 -2.45 0.45 -24.45
C ILE A 14 -2.40 -1.09 -24.39
N PRO A 15 -1.26 -1.75 -24.04
CA PRO A 15 -1.24 -3.19 -23.82
C PRO A 15 -2.08 -3.69 -22.65
N GLU A 16 -2.17 -2.94 -21.56
CA GLU A 16 -3.05 -3.28 -20.43
C GLU A 16 -4.51 -3.16 -20.82
N ILE A 17 -4.87 -2.10 -21.54
CA ILE A 17 -6.23 -1.91 -22.08
C ILE A 17 -6.61 -3.09 -22.97
N SER A 18 -5.71 -3.51 -23.88
CA SER A 18 -5.94 -4.68 -24.74
C SER A 18 -6.20 -5.95 -23.93
N ARG A 19 -5.44 -6.18 -22.86
CA ARG A 19 -5.64 -7.34 -21.96
C ARG A 19 -6.95 -7.24 -21.18
N LEU A 20 -7.28 -6.07 -20.63
CA LEU A 20 -8.50 -5.82 -19.85
C LEU A 20 -9.77 -5.97 -20.70
N LEU A 21 -9.72 -5.52 -21.96
CA LEU A 21 -10.83 -5.58 -22.89
C LEU A 21 -10.90 -6.90 -23.67
N HIS A 22 -9.93 -7.80 -23.48
CA HIS A 22 -9.81 -9.07 -24.22
C HIS A 22 -9.85 -8.91 -25.75
N VAL A 23 -9.22 -7.86 -26.26
CA VAL A 23 -9.14 -7.58 -27.71
C VAL A 23 -7.69 -7.42 -28.16
N SER A 24 -7.44 -7.60 -29.46
CA SER A 24 -6.10 -7.38 -30.02
C SER A 24 -5.65 -5.92 -29.91
N LEU A 25 -4.33 -5.70 -29.76
CA LEU A 25 -3.71 -4.37 -29.79
C LEU A 25 -4.11 -3.57 -31.03
N SER A 26 -4.15 -4.22 -32.19
CA SER A 26 -4.56 -3.61 -33.46
C SER A 26 -5.99 -3.06 -33.40
N THR A 27 -6.89 -3.75 -32.71
CA THR A 27 -8.26 -3.28 -32.49
C THR A 27 -8.28 -2.03 -31.62
N VAL A 28 -7.54 -2.02 -30.51
CA VAL A 28 -7.44 -0.84 -29.63
C VAL A 28 -6.87 0.36 -30.40
N MET A 29 -5.77 0.17 -31.13
CA MET A 29 -5.13 1.23 -31.91
C MET A 29 -6.03 1.77 -33.02
N ARG A 30 -6.75 0.90 -33.72
CA ARG A 30 -7.75 1.30 -34.73
C ARG A 30 -8.84 2.18 -34.11
N ARG A 31 -9.40 1.77 -32.96
CA ARG A 31 -10.44 2.52 -32.25
C ARG A 31 -9.93 3.84 -31.68
N MET A 32 -8.69 3.88 -31.17
CA MET A 32 -8.06 5.14 -30.74
C MET A 32 -7.99 6.15 -31.89
N LYS A 33 -7.62 5.69 -33.10
CA LYS A 33 -7.56 6.55 -34.30
C LYS A 33 -8.96 7.03 -34.71
N GLU A 34 -9.93 6.13 -34.74
CA GLU A 34 -11.34 6.42 -35.06
C GLU A 34 -11.92 7.50 -34.13
N TYR A 35 -11.65 7.38 -32.83
CA TYR A 35 -12.13 8.32 -31.81
C TYR A 35 -11.18 9.52 -31.57
N ARG A 36 -10.09 9.64 -32.34
CA ARG A 36 -9.08 10.71 -32.24
C ARG A 36 -8.47 10.87 -30.83
N LEU A 37 -8.35 9.74 -30.12
CA LEU A 37 -7.78 9.63 -28.79
C LEU A 37 -6.26 9.53 -28.85
N SER A 38 -5.58 10.13 -27.89
CA SER A 38 -4.12 10.08 -27.78
C SER A 38 -3.71 10.20 -26.33
N VAL A 39 -2.79 9.33 -25.90
CA VAL A 39 -2.18 9.40 -24.56
C VAL A 39 -1.54 10.76 -24.31
N LYS A 40 -0.99 11.40 -25.36
CA LYS A 40 -0.37 12.72 -25.25
C LYS A 40 -1.37 13.81 -24.85
N LYS A 41 -2.63 13.68 -25.26
CA LYS A 41 -3.68 14.65 -24.91
C LYS A 41 -4.08 14.59 -23.43
N THR A 42 -3.76 13.48 -22.75
CA THR A 42 -4.03 13.32 -21.32
C THR A 42 -2.98 14.00 -20.44
N TYR A 43 -1.86 14.46 -20.99
CA TYR A 43 -0.87 15.21 -20.21
C TYR A 43 -1.37 16.63 -19.93
N THR A 44 -1.12 17.09 -18.71
CA THR A 44 -1.46 18.45 -18.27
C THR A 44 -0.55 19.45 -18.99
N GLN A 45 -1.14 20.53 -19.51
CA GLN A 45 -0.39 21.66 -20.05
C GLN A 45 0.10 22.50 -18.86
N ILE A 46 1.34 22.27 -18.45
CA ILE A 46 2.01 23.01 -17.37
C ILE A 46 3.34 23.56 -17.89
N SER A 47 3.68 24.78 -17.50
CA SER A 47 4.98 25.36 -17.85
C SER A 47 6.11 24.62 -17.13
N ALA A 48 7.33 24.68 -17.69
CA ALA A 48 8.48 24.05 -17.05
C ALA A 48 8.82 24.74 -15.72
N GLU A 49 8.58 26.05 -15.64
CA GLU A 49 8.83 26.90 -14.48
C GLU A 49 7.87 26.57 -13.33
N ASP A 50 6.58 26.45 -13.62
CA ASP A 50 5.58 26.08 -12.61
C ASP A 50 5.80 24.66 -12.09
N LEU A 51 6.15 23.73 -12.99
CA LEU A 51 6.47 22.36 -12.60
C LEU A 51 7.69 22.32 -11.68
N LYS A 52 8.74 23.09 -11.98
CA LYS A 52 9.91 23.22 -11.10
C LYS A 52 9.55 23.78 -9.74
N LYS A 53 8.68 24.80 -9.69
CA LYS A 53 8.22 25.42 -8.43
C LYS A 53 7.50 24.40 -7.55
N VAL A 54 6.51 23.69 -8.10
CA VAL A 54 5.75 22.66 -7.37
C VAL A 54 6.65 21.54 -6.88
N VAL A 55 7.60 21.08 -7.71
CA VAL A 55 8.56 20.04 -7.32
C VAL A 55 9.53 20.55 -6.25
N SER A 56 9.99 21.80 -6.35
CA SER A 56 10.88 22.41 -5.35
C SER A 56 10.22 22.52 -3.98
N GLU A 57 8.99 23.01 -3.93
CA GLU A 57 8.20 23.10 -2.69
C GLU A 57 8.02 21.72 -2.04
N PHE A 58 7.71 20.69 -2.84
CA PHE A 58 7.57 19.32 -2.35
C PHE A 58 8.88 18.72 -1.82
N ILE A 59 10.00 18.96 -2.51
CA ILE A 59 11.31 18.46 -2.08
C ILE A 59 11.77 19.16 -0.80
N GLN A 60 11.45 20.44 -0.59
CA GLN A 60 11.74 21.12 0.68
C GLN A 60 11.01 20.46 1.86
N GLN A 61 9.76 20.03 1.66
CA GLN A 61 9.00 19.30 2.68
C GLN A 61 9.51 17.87 2.90
N CYS A 62 9.91 17.20 1.82
CA CYS A 62 10.32 15.79 1.83
C CYS A 62 11.64 15.58 1.06
N PRO A 63 12.80 15.93 1.65
CA PRO A 63 14.09 16.04 0.94
C PRO A 63 14.62 14.72 0.38
N ASN A 64 14.26 13.58 0.98
CA ASN A 64 14.70 12.25 0.53
C ASN A 64 13.79 11.64 -0.55
N SER A 65 12.83 12.40 -1.08
CA SER A 65 11.81 11.87 -1.99
C SER A 65 12.34 11.55 -3.39
N GLY A 66 12.28 10.26 -3.75
CA GLY A 66 12.52 9.72 -5.08
C GLY A 66 11.59 10.26 -6.18
N TYR A 67 11.96 10.04 -7.45
CA TYR A 67 11.10 10.34 -8.60
C TYR A 67 9.71 9.66 -8.49
N ALA A 68 9.62 8.49 -7.85
CA ALA A 68 8.36 7.78 -7.66
C ALA A 68 7.42 8.53 -6.70
N MET A 69 7.97 9.08 -5.61
CA MET A 69 7.22 9.90 -4.66
C MET A 69 6.77 11.21 -5.31
N VAL A 70 7.68 11.90 -6.01
CA VAL A 70 7.34 13.14 -6.75
C VAL A 70 6.26 12.86 -7.79
N SER A 71 6.38 11.77 -8.55
CA SER A 71 5.35 11.38 -9.52
C SER A 71 4.01 11.09 -8.87
N GLY A 72 3.98 10.46 -7.68
CA GLY A 72 2.76 10.22 -6.92
C GLY A 72 2.12 11.52 -6.42
N TYR A 73 2.94 12.44 -5.92
CA TYR A 73 2.50 13.76 -5.49
C TYR A 73 1.88 14.56 -6.64
N LEU A 74 2.56 14.65 -7.78
CA LEU A 74 2.01 15.32 -8.97
C LEU A 74 0.67 14.71 -9.42
N LYS A 75 0.55 13.38 -9.38
CA LYS A 75 -0.73 12.69 -9.65
C LYS A 75 -1.83 13.06 -8.66
N SER A 76 -1.52 13.19 -7.37
CA SER A 76 -2.52 13.63 -6.36
C SER A 76 -3.02 15.05 -6.60
N LEU A 77 -2.22 15.90 -7.25
CA LEU A 77 -2.62 17.24 -7.69
C LEU A 77 -3.34 17.25 -9.05
N GLY A 78 -3.56 16.09 -9.67
CA GLY A 78 -4.12 15.99 -11.03
C GLY A 78 -3.15 16.41 -12.13
N ILE A 79 -1.85 16.59 -11.82
CA ILE A 79 -0.82 16.95 -12.78
C ILE A 79 -0.23 15.68 -13.39
N LYS A 80 -0.54 15.45 -14.66
CA LYS A 80 -0.05 14.31 -15.43
C LYS A 80 1.07 14.75 -16.36
N VAL A 81 2.28 14.29 -16.05
CA VAL A 81 3.51 14.56 -16.82
C VAL A 81 4.28 13.27 -17.11
N THR A 82 5.17 13.32 -18.09
CA THR A 82 5.99 12.16 -18.45
C THR A 82 7.05 11.85 -17.41
N ARG A 83 7.47 10.58 -17.32
CA ARG A 83 8.52 10.15 -16.40
C ARG A 83 9.87 10.83 -16.68
N SER A 84 10.19 11.11 -17.94
CA SER A 84 11.41 11.84 -18.31
C SER A 84 11.35 13.27 -17.79
N THR A 85 10.24 13.98 -18.00
CA THR A 85 10.03 15.34 -17.50
C THR A 85 10.18 15.43 -15.99
N VAL A 86 9.60 14.48 -15.23
CA VAL A 86 9.76 14.45 -13.76
C VAL A 86 11.23 14.28 -13.37
N ARG A 87 11.96 13.38 -14.03
CA ARG A 87 13.38 13.14 -13.75
C ARG A 87 14.26 14.35 -14.07
N GLU A 88 14.02 15.00 -15.20
CA GLU A 88 14.76 16.19 -15.62
C GLU A 88 14.49 17.35 -14.67
N THR A 89 13.23 17.57 -14.29
CA THR A 89 12.84 18.58 -13.29
C THR A 89 13.52 18.30 -11.96
N LEU A 90 13.50 17.05 -11.49
CA LEU A 90 14.12 16.66 -10.23
C LEU A 90 15.64 16.84 -10.24
N LYS A 91 16.32 16.54 -11.36
CA LYS A 91 17.74 16.82 -11.54
C LYS A 91 18.06 18.30 -11.49
N ALA A 92 17.19 19.14 -12.03
CA ALA A 92 17.36 20.59 -12.02
C ALA A 92 17.10 21.20 -10.63
N VAL A 93 16.09 20.70 -9.91
CA VAL A 93 15.68 21.20 -8.59
C VAL A 93 16.59 20.67 -7.47
N ASP A 94 16.96 19.40 -7.52
CA ASP A 94 17.77 18.71 -6.50
C ASP A 94 18.89 17.89 -7.16
N PRO A 95 19.93 18.56 -7.70
CA PRO A 95 21.05 17.87 -8.35
C PRO A 95 21.83 17.01 -7.35
N VAL A 96 22.04 17.52 -6.13
CA VAL A 96 22.82 16.84 -5.08
C VAL A 96 22.08 15.63 -4.56
N GLY A 97 20.82 15.77 -4.13
CA GLY A 97 20.05 14.62 -3.65
C GLY A 97 19.75 13.62 -4.76
N THR A 98 19.61 14.05 -6.03
CA THR A 98 19.54 13.11 -7.16
C THR A 98 20.83 12.31 -7.32
N LEU A 99 22.00 12.95 -7.20
CA LEU A 99 23.29 12.28 -7.22
C LEU A 99 23.45 11.29 -6.06
N LEU A 100 23.18 11.72 -4.83
CA LEU A 100 23.28 10.88 -3.63
C LEU A 100 22.39 9.63 -3.75
N ARG A 101 21.18 9.77 -4.29
CA ARG A 101 20.29 8.63 -4.56
C ARG A 101 20.79 7.73 -5.68
N GLY A 102 21.33 8.30 -6.75
CA GLY A 102 21.88 7.55 -7.88
C GLY A 102 23.13 6.75 -7.53
N LEU A 103 24.00 7.31 -6.69
CA LEU A 103 25.16 6.63 -6.11
C LEU A 103 24.77 5.65 -4.98
N HIS A 104 23.48 5.54 -4.68
CA HIS A 104 22.93 4.82 -3.54
C HIS A 104 23.55 5.21 -2.19
N LEU A 105 24.06 6.43 -2.03
CA LEU A 105 24.64 6.89 -0.76
C LEU A 105 23.56 7.12 0.32
N ASN A 106 22.29 7.24 -0.08
CA ASN A 106 21.12 7.30 0.82
C ASN A 106 20.56 5.89 1.13
N PHE A 107 21.41 4.88 1.36
CA PHE A 107 20.93 3.56 1.78
C PHE A 107 20.32 3.62 3.19
N ILE A 108 19.17 2.96 3.36
CA ILE A 108 18.81 2.39 4.65
C ILE A 108 19.97 1.48 5.04
N HIS A 109 20.66 1.80 6.13
CA HIS A 109 21.78 0.99 6.61
C HIS A 109 21.28 -0.42 6.90
N ARG A 110 21.60 -1.38 6.03
CA ARG A 110 21.27 -2.78 6.28
C ARG A 110 22.11 -3.25 7.47
N ARG A 111 21.43 -3.70 8.51
CA ARG A 111 22.08 -4.27 9.69
C ARG A 111 22.55 -5.68 9.35
N VAL A 112 23.83 -5.95 9.61
CA VAL A 112 24.35 -7.31 9.66
C VAL A 112 24.16 -7.78 11.10
N TYR A 113 23.34 -8.81 11.29
CA TYR A 113 23.10 -9.38 12.60
C TYR A 113 24.03 -10.56 12.83
N SER A 114 24.78 -10.53 13.94
CA SER A 114 25.48 -11.70 14.47
C SER A 114 24.62 -12.26 15.59
N VAL A 115 24.20 -13.51 15.45
CA VAL A 115 23.24 -14.15 16.36
C VAL A 115 23.84 -15.45 16.91
N PRO A 116 23.69 -15.73 18.22
CA PRO A 116 24.36 -16.86 18.87
C PRO A 116 23.80 -18.23 18.47
N SER A 117 22.56 -18.28 17.98
CA SER A 117 21.90 -19.53 17.56
C SER A 117 20.75 -19.28 16.57
N PRO A 118 20.32 -20.28 15.79
CA PRO A 118 19.11 -20.19 14.97
C PRO A 118 17.89 -19.78 15.81
N LEU A 119 17.01 -18.93 15.27
CA LEU A 119 15.80 -18.38 15.92
C LEU A 119 16.02 -17.41 17.10
N SER A 120 17.26 -17.04 17.43
CA SER A 120 17.53 -16.05 18.49
C SER A 120 17.24 -14.60 18.10
N LEU A 121 17.01 -14.32 16.81
CA LEU A 121 16.57 -13.00 16.32
C LEU A 121 15.35 -13.17 15.41
N TRP A 122 14.32 -12.38 15.70
CA TRP A 122 13.14 -12.24 14.86
C TRP A 122 13.12 -10.84 14.26
N HIS A 123 13.26 -10.75 12.95
CA HIS A 123 13.09 -9.50 12.22
C HIS A 123 11.71 -9.49 11.58
N ILE A 124 10.86 -8.54 11.96
CA ILE A 124 9.54 -8.34 11.36
C ILE A 124 9.66 -7.16 10.40
N ASP A 125 9.72 -7.46 9.11
CA ASP A 125 9.78 -6.43 8.06
C ASP A 125 8.35 -6.02 7.65
N GLY A 126 8.11 -4.71 7.61
CA GLY A 126 6.83 -4.15 7.22
C GLY A 126 6.69 -4.14 5.70
N ASN A 127 5.91 -5.07 5.14
CA ASN A 127 5.57 -4.96 3.72
C ASN A 127 4.51 -3.86 3.51
N HIS A 128 4.97 -2.66 3.15
CA HIS A 128 4.10 -1.51 2.93
C HIS A 128 2.99 -1.73 1.87
N ARG A 129 3.15 -2.73 0.97
CA ARG A 129 2.08 -3.10 0.01
C ARG A 129 0.92 -3.83 0.67
N LEU A 130 1.14 -4.48 1.81
CA LEU A 130 0.14 -5.26 2.54
C LEU A 130 -0.67 -4.44 3.55
N ILE A 131 -0.25 -3.22 3.88
CA ILE A 131 -0.92 -2.37 4.89
C ILE A 131 -2.41 -2.14 4.55
N LYS A 132 -2.73 -1.93 3.28
CA LYS A 132 -4.11 -1.73 2.80
C LYS A 132 -4.97 -3.00 2.97
N TRP A 133 -4.37 -4.18 2.85
CA TRP A 133 -5.06 -5.47 2.95
C TRP A 133 -5.18 -5.95 4.40
N ILE A 134 -4.14 -5.76 5.20
CA ILE A 134 -4.07 -6.15 6.62
C ILE A 134 -5.09 -5.36 7.44
N SER A 135 -5.29 -4.07 7.15
CA SER A 135 -6.30 -3.27 7.84
C SER A 135 -7.71 -3.84 7.66
N LEU A 136 -8.02 -4.39 6.48
CA LEU A 136 -9.32 -5.02 6.20
C LEU A 136 -9.47 -6.41 6.83
N THR A 137 -8.39 -7.15 7.05
CA THR A 137 -8.43 -8.49 7.63
C THR A 137 -8.35 -8.51 9.16
N LEU A 138 -7.73 -7.51 9.80
CA LEU A 138 -7.60 -7.43 11.26
C LEU A 138 -8.94 -7.23 11.99
N GLU A 139 -9.92 -6.57 11.36
CA GLU A 139 -11.28 -6.44 11.91
C GLU A 139 -11.94 -7.82 12.09
N TRP A 140 -11.81 -8.68 11.07
CA TRP A 140 -12.43 -10.02 11.08
C TRP A 140 -11.61 -11.05 11.86
N THR A 141 -10.29 -11.07 11.67
CA THR A 141 -9.41 -12.04 12.34
C THR A 141 -9.25 -11.75 13.83
N GLY A 142 -9.23 -10.48 14.24
CA GLY A 142 -9.23 -10.08 15.65
C GLY A 142 -10.47 -10.56 16.40
N MET A 143 -11.66 -10.43 15.79
CA MET A 143 -12.91 -10.94 16.37
C MET A 143 -12.92 -12.47 16.49
N VAL A 144 -12.47 -13.20 15.47
CA VAL A 144 -12.43 -14.67 15.49
C VAL A 144 -11.45 -15.20 16.54
N LEU A 145 -10.26 -14.60 16.66
CA LEU A 145 -9.27 -14.98 17.67
C LEU A 145 -9.72 -14.62 19.09
N PHE A 146 -10.42 -13.49 19.27
CA PHE A 146 -11.01 -13.10 20.56
C PHE A 146 -12.11 -14.06 21.01
N LEU A 147 -13.02 -14.46 20.11
CA LEU A 147 -14.06 -15.45 20.41
C LEU A 147 -13.46 -16.83 20.69
N ALA A 148 -12.43 -17.24 19.94
CA ALA A 148 -11.71 -18.49 20.20
C ALA A 148 -11.04 -18.48 21.59
N TRP A 149 -10.43 -17.36 21.99
CA TRP A 149 -9.85 -17.19 23.33
C TRP A 149 -10.93 -17.24 24.43
N ILE A 150 -12.08 -16.58 24.24
CA ILE A 150 -13.22 -16.67 25.16
C ILE A 150 -13.70 -18.12 25.29
N MET A 151 -13.80 -18.87 24.20
CA MET A 151 -14.22 -20.28 24.26
C MET A 151 -13.23 -21.15 25.04
N VAL A 152 -11.92 -20.88 24.93
CA VAL A 152 -10.88 -21.56 25.72
C VAL A 152 -11.00 -21.17 27.20
N LEU A 153 -11.18 -19.89 27.50
CA LEU A 153 -11.38 -19.38 28.87
C LEU A 153 -12.63 -20.00 29.52
N LEU A 154 -13.75 -20.05 28.79
CA LEU A 154 -14.99 -20.68 29.26
C LEU A 154 -14.82 -22.19 29.49
N LYS A 155 -14.00 -22.89 28.69
CA LYS A 155 -13.66 -24.29 28.96
C LYS A 155 -12.87 -24.46 30.26
N PHE A 156 -12.00 -23.51 30.61
CA PHE A 156 -11.26 -23.49 31.87
C PHE A 156 -12.13 -23.11 33.08
N LEU A 157 -13.17 -22.30 32.90
CA LEU A 157 -14.08 -21.87 33.99
C LEU A 157 -15.25 -22.84 34.23
N ARG A 158 -15.61 -23.69 33.26
CA ARG A 158 -16.67 -24.71 33.39
C ARG A 158 -16.50 -25.66 34.59
N PRO A 159 -15.30 -26.17 34.93
CA PRO A 159 -15.09 -27.02 36.10
C PRO A 159 -15.41 -26.27 37.40
N LEU A 160 -15.00 -25.02 37.53
CA LEU A 160 -15.21 -24.18 38.73
C LEU A 160 -16.69 -23.92 38.99
N LEU A 161 -17.47 -23.66 37.93
CA LEU A 161 -18.94 -23.53 38.04
C LEU A 161 -19.62 -24.85 38.46
N ARG A 162 -19.13 -26.01 37.98
CA ARG A 162 -19.62 -27.33 38.40
C ARG A 162 -19.31 -27.63 39.88
N PHE A 163 -18.13 -27.25 40.36
CA PHE A 163 -17.74 -27.42 41.76
C PHE A 163 -18.59 -26.57 42.71
N SER A 164 -18.90 -25.32 42.34
CA SER A 164 -19.78 -24.45 43.15
C SER A 164 -21.18 -25.04 43.33
N ARG A 165 -21.75 -25.64 42.27
CA ARG A 165 -23.07 -26.28 42.30
C ARG A 165 -23.06 -27.58 43.14
N LEU A 166 -22.01 -28.38 43.04
CA LEU A 166 -21.86 -29.62 43.83
C LEU A 166 -21.65 -29.34 45.32
N TYR A 167 -20.95 -28.26 45.68
CA TYR A 167 -20.76 -27.85 47.07
C TYR A 167 -22.09 -27.36 47.69
N SER A 168 -22.86 -26.58 46.93
CA SER A 168 -24.20 -26.14 47.34
C SER A 168 -25.18 -27.31 47.54
N GLU A 169 -25.19 -28.30 46.66
CA GLU A 169 -26.08 -29.47 46.79
C GLU A 169 -25.67 -30.42 47.92
N LYS A 170 -24.38 -30.59 48.18
CA LYS A 170 -23.90 -31.39 49.33
C LYS A 170 -24.25 -30.73 50.66
N SER A 171 -24.08 -29.41 50.78
CA SER A 171 -24.41 -28.66 51.99
C SER A 171 -25.90 -28.75 52.35
N LEU A 172 -26.80 -28.74 51.36
CA LEU A 172 -28.24 -28.88 51.56
C LEU A 172 -28.65 -30.30 52.00
N LYS A 173 -27.94 -31.33 51.54
CA LYS A 173 -28.26 -32.74 51.89
C LYS A 173 -27.82 -33.14 53.30
N THR A 174 -26.79 -32.50 53.84
CA THR A 174 -26.33 -32.69 55.23
C THR A 174 -27.18 -31.97 56.28
N LEU A 175 -28.12 -31.12 55.88
CA LEU A 175 -29.00 -30.34 56.77
C LEU A 175 -30.42 -30.94 56.93
N ILE A 176 -30.73 -32.04 56.22
CA ILE A 176 -32.08 -32.65 56.16
C ILE A 176 -32.05 -34.15 56.60
N LEU A 177 -31.02 -34.57 57.33
CA LEU A 177 -30.93 -35.88 58.00
C LEU A 177 -30.49 -35.66 59.45
#